data_AF-A0A6P0NL27-F1
#
_entry.id   AF-A0A6P0NL27-F1
#
_cell.length_a   1.000
_cell.length_b   1.000
_cell.length_c   1.000
_cell.angle_alpha   90.00
_cell.angle_beta   90.00
_cell.angle_gamma   90.00
#
_symmetry.space_group_name_H-M   'P 1'
#
loop_
_entity.id
_entity.type
_entity.pdbx_description
1 polymer ?
#
loop_
_entity_poly.entity_id
_entity_poly.type
_entity_poly.pdbx_seq_one_letter_code
_entity_poly.pdbx_strand_id
1 'polypeptide(L)'
;YKDHPDTLALLQQSARSDLDWEVRDTAIEQLAQGYKDHPDTLALLQQSAHSDKDSFVRGRAIEQLVQGYKDHPDTLALLQQSACSAFYSDVRGKAIEQLAEVWHDRVAWPTANQPWLWEFLCDRTLHDPFERKESWIENPRQVALQAILNYYPNHSQSRSLLQDRADHDPDPKLREFAKEELEKLRKE
;
A
#
# COMPACT_ATOMS: atom_id res chain seq x y z
N TYR A 1 -28.76 15.16 -3.32
CA TYR A 1 -28.54 13.70 -3.25
C TYR A 1 -27.78 13.33 -1.99
N LYS A 2 -26.65 13.99 -1.65
CA LYS A 2 -25.93 13.78 -0.37
C LYS A 2 -26.77 14.00 0.89
N ASP A 3 -27.84 14.79 0.79
CA ASP A 3 -28.70 15.15 1.94
C ASP A 3 -29.95 14.27 2.08
N HIS A 4 -30.09 13.19 1.30
CA HIS A 4 -31.20 12.27 1.51
C HIS A 4 -30.88 11.33 2.68
N PRO A 5 -31.74 11.23 3.70
CA PRO A 5 -31.44 10.50 4.94
C PRO A 5 -31.07 9.03 4.70
N ASP A 6 -31.62 8.42 3.65
CA ASP A 6 -31.40 7.01 3.35
C ASP A 6 -30.11 6.71 2.55
N THR A 7 -29.45 7.73 1.98
CA THR A 7 -28.27 7.51 1.13
C THR A 7 -27.11 6.93 1.92
N LEU A 8 -26.85 7.44 3.13
CA LEU A 8 -25.81 6.90 4.00
C LEU A 8 -26.06 5.43 4.33
N ALA A 9 -27.28 5.09 4.75
CA ALA A 9 -27.63 3.72 5.13
C ALA A 9 -27.45 2.74 3.95
N LEU A 10 -27.85 3.14 2.74
CA LEU A 10 -27.65 2.34 1.53
C LEU A 10 -26.17 2.10 1.25
N LEU A 11 -25.34 3.15 1.28
CA LEU A 11 -23.90 3.02 1.04
C LEU A 11 -23.23 2.13 2.09
N GLN A 12 -23.58 2.28 3.36
CA GLN A 12 -23.07 1.42 4.43
C GLN A 12 -23.45 -0.05 4.22
N GLN A 13 -24.69 -0.32 3.80
CA GLN A 13 -25.14 -1.68 3.50
C GLN A 13 -24.40 -2.27 2.29
N SER A 14 -24.28 -1.50 1.22
CA SER A 14 -23.55 -1.89 0.01
C SER A 14 -22.10 -2.21 0.34
N ALA A 15 -21.39 -1.32 1.04
CA ALA A 15 -19.99 -1.53 1.44
C ALA A 15 -19.78 -2.79 2.28
N ARG A 16 -20.74 -3.16 3.14
CA ARG A 16 -20.60 -4.32 4.04
C ARG A 16 -20.86 -5.66 3.38
N SER A 17 -21.80 -5.72 2.45
CA SER A 17 -22.44 -7.01 2.13
C SER A 17 -22.90 -7.19 0.69
N ASP A 18 -22.70 -6.19 -0.18
CA ASP A 18 -23.02 -6.39 -1.59
C ASP A 18 -22.18 -7.54 -2.17
N LEU A 19 -22.80 -8.35 -3.03
CA LEU A 19 -22.12 -9.47 -3.67
C LEU A 19 -21.16 -8.99 -4.75
N ASP A 20 -21.49 -7.86 -5.40
CA ASP A 20 -20.66 -7.26 -6.44
C ASP A 20 -19.55 -6.41 -5.81
N TRP A 21 -18.30 -6.73 -6.15
CA TRP A 21 -17.14 -5.98 -5.65
C TRP A 21 -17.10 -4.56 -6.19
N GLU A 22 -17.63 -4.29 -7.40
CA GLU A 22 -17.66 -2.93 -7.97
C GLU A 22 -18.62 -2.03 -7.18
N VAL A 23 -19.73 -2.60 -6.72
CA VAL A 23 -20.69 -1.90 -5.86
C VAL A 23 -20.06 -1.61 -4.49
N ARG A 24 -19.33 -2.57 -3.92
CA ARG A 24 -18.59 -2.33 -2.65
C ARG A 24 -17.50 -1.27 -2.81
N ASP A 25 -16.71 -1.33 -3.90
CA ASP A 25 -15.67 -0.34 -4.22
C ASP A 25 -16.25 1.07 -4.30
N THR A 26 -17.32 1.21 -5.09
CA THR A 26 -18.03 2.48 -5.26
C THR A 26 -18.60 2.96 -3.93
N ALA A 27 -19.22 2.09 -3.14
CA ALA A 27 -19.78 2.46 -1.84
C ALA A 27 -18.69 2.96 -0.88
N ILE A 28 -17.54 2.31 -0.85
CA ILE A 28 -16.37 2.70 -0.05
C ILE A 28 -15.85 4.07 -0.47
N GLU A 29 -15.72 4.33 -1.77
CA GLU A 29 -15.31 5.64 -2.27
C GLU A 29 -16.33 6.74 -1.89
N GLN A 30 -17.62 6.49 -2.10
CA GLN A 30 -18.67 7.47 -1.80
C GLN A 30 -18.80 7.76 -0.30
N LEU A 31 -18.60 6.75 0.56
CA LEU A 31 -18.54 6.94 2.01
C LEU A 31 -17.37 7.85 2.40
N ALA A 32 -16.18 7.60 1.86
CA ALA A 32 -14.99 8.39 2.16
C ALA A 32 -15.11 9.84 1.67
N GLN A 33 -15.68 10.08 0.49
CA GLN A 33 -15.83 11.42 -0.08
C GLN A 33 -17.04 12.20 0.45
N GLY A 34 -18.13 11.51 0.79
CA GLY A 34 -19.41 12.09 1.16
C GLY A 34 -19.65 12.20 2.66
N TYR A 35 -19.05 11.30 3.44
CA TYR A 35 -19.39 11.08 4.85
C TYR A 35 -18.15 10.89 5.73
N LYS A 36 -17.04 11.55 5.39
CA LYS A 36 -15.75 11.42 6.10
C LYS A 36 -15.82 11.69 7.61
N ASP A 37 -16.68 12.61 8.03
CA ASP A 37 -16.78 13.01 9.43
C ASP A 37 -17.76 12.11 10.21
N HIS A 38 -18.41 11.17 9.53
CA HIS A 38 -19.29 10.19 10.17
C HIS A 38 -18.46 9.08 10.84
N PRO A 39 -18.72 8.75 12.11
CA PRO A 39 -17.89 7.79 12.88
C PRO A 39 -17.80 6.40 12.23
N ASP A 40 -18.90 5.94 11.63
CA ASP A 40 -18.93 4.62 10.98
C ASP A 40 -18.10 4.55 9.68
N THR A 41 -17.78 5.68 9.05
CA THR A 41 -17.05 5.68 7.77
C THR A 41 -15.65 5.12 7.96
N LEU A 42 -14.91 5.61 8.96
CA LEU A 42 -13.57 5.11 9.26
C LEU A 42 -13.60 3.60 9.56
N ALA A 43 -14.55 3.14 10.39
CA ALA A 43 -14.67 1.74 10.75
C ALA A 43 -14.95 0.85 9.52
N LEU A 44 -15.78 1.32 8.60
CA LEU A 44 -16.06 0.60 7.33
C LEU A 44 -14.82 0.53 6.44
N LEU A 45 -14.09 1.63 6.28
CA LEU A 45 -12.85 1.63 5.50
C LEU A 45 -11.80 0.68 6.10
N GLN A 46 -11.62 0.72 7.43
CA GLN A 46 -10.71 -0.19 8.14
C GLN A 46 -11.11 -1.66 7.94
N GLN A 47 -12.40 -1.96 8.10
CA GLN A 47 -12.94 -3.30 7.88
C GLN A 47 -12.70 -3.78 6.45
N SER A 48 -13.01 -2.96 5.45
CA SER A 48 -12.84 -3.30 4.04
C SER A 48 -11.37 -3.51 3.67
N ALA A 49 -10.48 -2.62 4.13
CA ALA A 49 -9.03 -2.77 3.91
C ALA A 49 -8.48 -4.07 4.53
N HIS A 50 -8.96 -4.43 5.72
CA HIS A 50 -8.50 -5.61 6.45
C HIS A 50 -9.08 -6.92 5.92
N SER A 51 -10.36 -6.95 5.55
CA SER A 51 -11.13 -8.21 5.46
C SER A 51 -12.01 -8.37 4.23
N ASP A 52 -12.11 -7.40 3.32
CA ASP A 52 -12.89 -7.61 2.09
C ASP A 52 -12.38 -8.82 1.30
N LYS A 53 -13.25 -9.50 0.55
CA LYS A 53 -12.87 -10.67 -0.23
C LYS A 53 -12.22 -10.31 -1.55
N ASP A 54 -12.31 -9.05 -1.96
CA ASP A 54 -11.80 -8.54 -3.21
C ASP A 54 -10.60 -7.61 -2.99
N SER A 55 -9.55 -7.78 -3.78
CA SER A 55 -8.32 -7.00 -3.69
C SER A 55 -8.50 -5.54 -4.11
N PHE A 56 -9.39 -5.25 -5.05
CA PHE A 56 -9.67 -3.88 -5.49
C PHE A 56 -10.34 -3.09 -4.38
N VAL A 57 -11.35 -3.68 -3.73
CA VAL A 57 -12.04 -3.04 -2.59
C VAL A 57 -11.07 -2.79 -1.43
N ARG A 58 -10.17 -3.75 -1.14
CA ARG A 58 -9.12 -3.55 -0.14
C ARG A 58 -8.19 -2.40 -0.50
N GLY A 59 -7.71 -2.38 -1.75
CA GLY A 59 -6.82 -1.32 -2.26
C GLY A 59 -7.47 0.05 -2.19
N ARG A 60 -8.72 0.17 -2.62
CA ARG A 60 -9.52 1.39 -2.52
C ARG A 60 -9.67 1.85 -1.07
N ALA A 61 -10.01 0.95 -0.17
CA ALA A 61 -10.15 1.28 1.23
C ALA A 61 -8.84 1.79 1.85
N ILE A 62 -7.69 1.19 1.48
CA ILE A 62 -6.36 1.68 1.85
C ILE A 62 -6.12 3.11 1.32
N GLU A 63 -6.39 3.36 0.04
CA GLU A 63 -6.25 4.70 -0.56
C GLU A 63 -7.12 5.74 0.17
N GLN A 64 -8.38 5.40 0.44
CA GLN A 64 -9.30 6.30 1.14
C GLN A 64 -8.89 6.55 2.60
N LEU A 65 -8.34 5.54 3.30
CA LEU A 65 -7.78 5.71 4.63
C LEU A 65 -6.62 6.71 4.64
N VAL A 66 -5.73 6.64 3.65
CA VAL A 66 -4.58 7.53 3.56
C VAL A 66 -5.01 8.95 3.18
N GLN A 67 -5.96 9.09 2.27
CA GLN A 67 -6.46 10.40 1.84
C GLN A 67 -7.23 11.12 2.95
N GLY A 68 -8.11 10.41 3.67
CA GLY A 68 -9.01 11.01 4.66
C GLY A 68 -8.53 10.93 6.12
N TYR A 69 -7.68 9.95 6.45
CA TYR A 69 -7.42 9.54 7.84
C TYR A 69 -5.94 9.22 8.13
N LYS A 70 -4.99 9.71 7.34
CA LYS A 70 -3.54 9.51 7.56
C LYS A 70 -3.01 9.90 8.94
N ASP A 71 -3.66 10.86 9.60
CA ASP A 71 -3.26 11.33 10.93
C ASP A 71 -3.99 10.57 12.06
N HIS A 72 -4.90 9.64 11.70
CA HIS A 72 -5.50 8.72 12.66
C HIS A 72 -4.48 7.66 13.08
N PRO A 73 -4.32 7.36 14.38
CA PRO A 73 -3.27 6.47 14.89
C PRO A 73 -3.30 5.07 14.27
N ASP A 74 -4.49 4.54 13.98
CA ASP A 74 -4.65 3.19 13.46
C ASP A 74 -4.32 3.05 11.97
N THR A 75 -4.27 4.16 11.21
CA THR A 75 -4.07 4.10 9.75
C THR A 75 -2.69 3.56 9.40
N LEU A 76 -1.64 4.06 10.07
CA LEU A 76 -0.28 3.58 9.86
C LEU A 76 -0.15 2.08 10.19
N ALA A 77 -0.71 1.67 11.33
CA ALA A 77 -0.66 0.28 11.77
C ALA A 77 -1.38 -0.66 10.80
N LEU A 78 -2.54 -0.25 10.28
CA LEU A 78 -3.29 -1.00 9.28
C LEU A 78 -2.48 -1.16 7.99
N LEU A 79 -1.88 -0.07 7.49
CA LEU A 79 -1.05 -0.14 6.28
C LEU A 79 0.18 -1.04 6.46
N GLN A 80 0.87 -0.94 7.59
CA GLN A 80 2.00 -1.83 7.89
C GLN A 80 1.55 -3.30 7.92
N GLN A 81 0.43 -3.61 8.57
CA GLN A 81 -0.13 -4.95 8.58
C GLN A 81 -0.50 -5.42 7.17
N SER A 82 -1.18 -4.58 6.38
CA SER A 82 -1.54 -4.91 4.99
C SER A 82 -0.32 -5.19 4.15
N ALA A 83 0.73 -4.38 4.25
CA ALA A 83 1.99 -4.58 3.55
C ALA A 83 2.75 -5.85 4.00
N CYS A 84 2.61 -6.29 5.26
CA CYS A 84 3.25 -7.50 5.77
C CYS A 84 2.50 -8.79 5.38
N SER A 85 1.18 -8.79 5.54
CA SER A 85 0.40 -10.03 5.68
C SER A 85 -0.85 -10.11 4.81
N ALA A 86 -1.14 -9.11 3.97
CA ALA A 86 -2.27 -9.24 3.06
C ALA A 86 -2.06 -10.41 2.10
N PHE A 87 -3.12 -11.20 1.89
CA PHE A 87 -3.08 -12.37 1.02
C PHE A 87 -2.73 -11.99 -0.42
N TYR A 88 -3.37 -10.94 -0.93
CA TYR A 88 -3.15 -10.43 -2.29
C TYR A 88 -1.87 -9.59 -2.36
N SER A 89 -0.99 -9.91 -3.30
CA SER A 89 0.23 -9.14 -3.56
C SER A 89 -0.08 -7.69 -3.91
N ASP A 90 -1.11 -7.44 -4.69
CA ASP A 90 -1.49 -6.08 -5.11
C ASP A 90 -1.90 -5.22 -3.90
N VAL A 91 -2.51 -5.83 -2.88
CA VAL A 91 -2.83 -5.13 -1.62
C VAL A 91 -1.58 -4.83 -0.82
N ARG A 92 -0.61 -5.77 -0.77
CA ARG A 92 0.70 -5.51 -0.12
C ARG A 92 1.45 -4.39 -0.85
N GLY A 93 1.50 -4.45 -2.18
CA GLY A 93 2.11 -3.44 -3.04
C GLY A 93 1.48 -2.07 -2.84
N LYS A 94 0.16 -1.97 -2.90
CA LYS A 94 -0.58 -0.72 -2.64
C LYS A 94 -0.28 -0.15 -1.24
N ALA A 95 -0.25 -1.00 -0.22
CA ALA A 95 0.09 -0.55 1.14
C ALA A 95 1.54 -0.02 1.23
N ILE A 96 2.51 -0.69 0.59
CA ILE A 96 3.91 -0.25 0.53
C ILE A 96 4.02 1.10 -0.20
N GLU A 97 3.36 1.24 -1.35
CA GLU A 97 3.33 2.46 -2.14
C GLU A 97 2.80 3.64 -1.30
N GLN A 98 1.64 3.46 -0.66
CA GLN A 98 1.02 4.50 0.15
C GLN A 98 1.84 4.84 1.41
N LEU A 99 2.48 3.84 2.04
CA LEU A 99 3.41 4.07 3.15
C LEU A 99 4.58 4.96 2.71
N ALA A 100 5.19 4.65 1.57
CA ALA A 100 6.30 5.42 1.05
C ALA A 100 5.87 6.85 0.67
N GLU A 101 4.78 7.00 -0.07
CA GLU A 101 4.29 8.30 -0.52
C GLU A 101 3.99 9.26 0.64
N VAL A 102 3.32 8.79 1.69
CA VAL A 102 2.85 9.67 2.75
C VAL A 102 3.81 9.77 3.93
N TRP A 103 4.58 8.71 4.24
CA TRP A 103 5.43 8.69 5.43
C TRP A 103 6.95 8.79 5.18
N HIS A 104 7.44 8.93 3.93
CA HIS A 104 8.88 9.11 3.68
C HIS A 104 9.52 10.32 4.36
N ASP A 105 8.76 11.41 4.50
CA ASP A 105 9.25 12.65 5.13
C ASP A 105 8.53 12.97 6.45
N ARG A 106 7.57 12.14 6.85
CA ARG A 106 6.88 12.32 8.13
C ARG A 106 7.83 11.91 9.25
N VAL A 107 8.29 12.89 10.00
CA VAL A 107 8.88 12.69 11.32
C VAL A 107 7.83 11.99 12.17
N ALA A 108 7.81 10.66 12.17
CA ALA A 108 6.96 9.89 13.04
C ALA A 108 7.39 10.23 14.47
N TRP A 109 6.52 10.97 15.16
CA TRP A 109 6.69 11.22 16.58
C TRP A 109 6.82 9.85 17.30
N PRO A 110 7.91 9.56 18.05
CA PRO A 110 8.88 10.48 18.65
C PRO A 110 10.35 10.29 18.21
N THR A 111 10.69 9.84 16.99
CA THR A 111 12.09 9.60 16.60
C THR A 111 12.57 10.53 15.48
N ALA A 112 13.48 11.44 15.83
CA ALA A 112 14.13 12.41 14.94
C ALA A 112 15.21 11.81 14.00
N ASN A 113 15.22 10.49 13.84
CA ASN A 113 15.87 9.78 12.75
C ASN A 113 14.80 8.82 12.24
N GLN A 114 14.61 8.68 10.93
CA GLN A 114 13.64 7.75 10.36
C GLN A 114 14.29 6.43 9.91
N PRO A 115 14.75 5.53 10.80
CA PRO A 115 15.20 4.20 10.37
C PRO A 115 14.01 3.33 9.95
N TRP A 116 12.81 3.54 10.51
CA TRP A 116 11.75 2.54 10.40
C TRP A 116 11.28 2.32 8.95
N LEU A 117 11.03 3.38 8.17
CA LEU A 117 10.49 3.20 6.81
C LEU A 117 11.54 2.63 5.88
N TRP A 118 12.79 3.11 5.99
CA TRP A 118 13.91 2.51 5.26
C TRP A 118 14.05 1.01 5.58
N GLU A 119 14.10 0.65 6.87
CA GLU A 119 14.20 -0.74 7.33
C GLU A 119 13.00 -1.58 6.88
N PHE A 120 11.80 -1.00 6.96
CA PHE A 120 10.56 -1.63 6.51
C PHE A 120 10.57 -1.91 5.01
N LEU A 121 10.98 -0.94 4.18
CA LEU A 121 11.10 -1.11 2.74
C LEU A 121 12.19 -2.13 2.41
N CYS A 122 13.32 -2.12 3.10
CA CYS A 122 14.37 -3.13 2.93
C CYS A 122 13.82 -4.53 3.23
N ASP A 123 13.12 -4.69 4.35
CA ASP A 123 12.50 -5.96 4.75
C ASP A 123 11.47 -6.42 3.71
N ARG A 124 10.63 -5.51 3.21
CA ARG A 124 9.68 -5.82 2.12
C ARG A 124 10.37 -6.17 0.82
N THR A 125 11.46 -5.51 0.45
CA THR A 125 12.28 -5.85 -0.72
C THR A 125 12.89 -7.23 -0.58
N LEU A 126 13.35 -7.63 0.62
CA LEU A 126 14.07 -8.90 0.91
C LEU A 126 13.15 -10.09 1.17
N HIS A 127 12.02 -9.90 1.84
CA HIS A 127 11.32 -11.00 2.49
C HIS A 127 9.83 -11.09 2.16
N ASP A 128 9.29 -10.24 1.27
CA ASP A 128 7.90 -10.43 0.84
C ASP A 128 7.75 -11.78 0.10
N PRO A 129 6.74 -12.60 0.46
CA PRO A 129 6.61 -13.99 -0.02
C PRO A 129 6.03 -14.09 -1.44
N PHE A 130 6.26 -13.07 -2.27
CA PHE A 130 5.69 -12.98 -3.61
C PHE A 130 6.20 -14.07 -4.56
N GLU A 131 5.25 -14.81 -5.13
CA GLU A 131 5.44 -15.71 -6.25
C GLU A 131 4.59 -15.23 -7.43
N ARG A 132 5.23 -15.02 -8.58
CA ARG A 132 4.55 -14.53 -9.78
C ARG A 132 3.75 -15.65 -10.44
N LYS A 133 2.42 -15.56 -10.38
CA LYS A 133 1.51 -16.45 -11.13
C LYS A 133 1.24 -15.95 -12.54
N GLU A 134 1.14 -14.63 -12.70
CA GLU A 134 0.82 -13.99 -13.96
C GLU A 134 1.74 -12.80 -14.21
N SER A 135 1.95 -12.48 -15.49
CA SER A 135 2.96 -11.49 -15.87
C SER A 135 2.60 -10.06 -15.48
N TRP A 136 1.32 -9.73 -15.38
CA TRP A 136 0.83 -8.39 -15.05
C TRP A 136 0.71 -8.11 -13.54
N ILE A 137 0.81 -9.13 -12.69
CA ILE A 137 0.70 -8.95 -11.24
C ILE A 137 1.92 -8.18 -10.73
N GLU A 138 1.72 -7.19 -9.87
CA GLU A 138 2.81 -6.42 -9.30
C GLU A 138 3.57 -7.21 -8.24
N ASN A 139 4.89 -7.06 -8.23
CA ASN A 139 5.76 -7.68 -7.23
C ASN A 139 5.97 -6.69 -6.07
N PRO A 140 5.47 -6.94 -4.85
CA PRO A 140 5.65 -6.05 -3.72
C PRO A 140 7.12 -5.78 -3.37
N ARG A 141 8.03 -6.73 -3.65
CA ARG A 141 9.48 -6.53 -3.47
C ARG A 141 10.02 -5.46 -4.42
N GLN A 142 9.52 -5.44 -5.66
CA GLN A 142 9.83 -4.42 -6.65
C GLN A 142 9.23 -3.07 -6.25
N VAL A 143 7.99 -3.04 -5.78
CA VAL A 143 7.35 -1.80 -5.28
C VAL A 143 8.16 -1.19 -4.14
N ALA A 144 8.58 -2.00 -3.16
CA ALA A 144 9.43 -1.54 -2.07
C ALA A 144 10.81 -1.05 -2.54
N LEU A 145 11.42 -1.76 -3.49
CA LEU A 145 12.72 -1.37 -4.04
C LEU A 145 12.61 -0.07 -4.83
N GLN A 146 11.57 0.11 -5.64
CA GLN A 146 11.30 1.35 -6.35
C GLN A 146 11.06 2.51 -5.39
N ALA A 147 10.32 2.29 -4.30
CA ALA A 147 10.12 3.30 -3.26
C ALA A 147 11.46 3.72 -2.63
N ILE A 148 12.36 2.75 -2.36
CA ILE A 148 13.73 3.05 -1.91
C ILE A 148 14.47 3.96 -2.88
N LEU A 149 14.44 3.65 -4.18
CA LEU A 149 15.13 4.46 -5.19
C LEU A 149 14.54 5.87 -5.31
N ASN A 150 13.22 6.00 -5.15
CA ASN A 150 12.54 7.28 -5.29
C ASN A 150 12.77 8.21 -4.08
N TYR A 151 12.68 7.66 -2.86
CA TYR A 151 12.68 8.47 -1.63
C TYR A 151 14.02 8.44 -0.89
N TYR A 152 14.90 7.49 -1.21
CA TYR A 152 16.24 7.37 -0.62
C TYR A 152 17.32 7.20 -1.71
N PRO A 153 17.37 8.07 -2.74
CA PRO A 153 18.24 7.89 -3.91
C PRO A 153 19.73 7.87 -3.57
N ASN A 154 20.13 8.61 -2.53
CA ASN A 154 21.54 8.73 -2.11
C ASN A 154 21.91 7.78 -0.97
N HIS A 155 21.05 6.82 -0.61
CA HIS A 155 21.35 5.92 0.49
C HIS A 155 22.43 4.91 0.09
N SER A 156 23.45 4.76 0.93
CA SER A 156 24.66 3.98 0.63
C SER A 156 24.39 2.50 0.35
N GLN A 157 23.28 1.97 0.89
CA GLN A 157 22.87 0.57 0.75
C GLN A 157 21.94 0.30 -0.44
N SER A 158 21.46 1.32 -1.17
CA SER A 158 20.55 1.13 -2.32
C SER A 158 21.19 0.26 -3.41
N ARG A 159 22.48 0.48 -3.68
CA ARG A 159 23.23 -0.32 -4.66
C ARG A 159 23.37 -1.79 -4.25
N SER A 160 23.59 -2.08 -2.97
CA SER A 160 23.69 -3.47 -2.49
C SER A 160 22.36 -4.21 -2.57
N LEU A 161 21.24 -3.52 -2.28
CA LEU A 161 19.90 -4.11 -2.42
C LEU A 161 19.59 -4.42 -3.88
N LEU A 162 19.91 -3.50 -4.80
CA LEU A 162 19.79 -3.74 -6.23
C LEU A 162 20.63 -4.94 -6.69
N GLN A 163 21.90 -5.03 -6.27
CA GLN A 163 22.77 -6.15 -6.65
C GLN A 163 22.23 -7.49 -6.16
N ASP A 164 21.81 -7.55 -4.89
CA ASP A 164 21.21 -8.76 -4.33
C ASP A 164 19.94 -9.16 -5.11
N ARG A 165 19.05 -8.21 -5.39
CA ARG A 165 17.85 -8.47 -6.18
C ARG A 165 18.15 -8.89 -7.61
N ALA A 166 19.15 -8.30 -8.26
CA ALA A 166 19.56 -8.67 -9.61
C ALA A 166 20.08 -10.11 -9.70
N ASP A 167 20.79 -10.58 -8.66
CA ASP A 167 21.48 -11.87 -8.65
C ASP A 167 20.65 -13.00 -8.04
N HIS A 168 19.80 -12.70 -7.07
CA HIS A 168 19.21 -13.70 -6.17
C HIS A 168 17.69 -13.68 -6.09
N ASP A 169 17.01 -12.66 -6.61
CA ASP A 169 15.55 -12.62 -6.52
C ASP A 169 14.92 -13.78 -7.31
N PRO A 170 13.98 -14.58 -6.76
CA PRO A 170 13.30 -15.64 -7.50
C PRO A 170 12.48 -15.11 -8.70
N ASP A 171 11.99 -13.87 -8.66
CA ASP A 171 11.19 -13.28 -9.72
C ASP A 171 12.07 -12.73 -10.86
N PRO A 172 11.99 -13.29 -12.09
CA PRO A 172 12.82 -12.84 -13.20
C PRO A 172 12.61 -11.37 -13.58
N LYS A 173 11.40 -10.85 -13.45
CA LYS A 173 11.10 -9.45 -13.77
C LYS A 173 11.78 -8.49 -12.78
N LEU A 174 11.76 -8.81 -11.48
CA LEU A 174 12.51 -8.04 -10.49
C LEU A 174 14.02 -8.12 -10.72
N ARG A 175 14.56 -9.29 -11.11
CA ARG A 175 15.98 -9.38 -11.49
C ARG A 175 16.33 -8.46 -12.65
N GLU A 176 15.49 -8.42 -13.68
CA GLU A 176 15.67 -7.55 -14.86
C GLU A 176 15.61 -6.07 -14.48
N PHE A 177 14.55 -5.67 -13.78
CA PHE A 177 14.40 -4.31 -13.24
C PHE A 177 15.64 -3.87 -12.44
N ALA A 178 16.12 -4.71 -11.52
CA ALA A 178 17.27 -4.38 -10.69
C ALA A 178 18.57 -4.21 -11.50
N LYS A 179 18.75 -4.99 -12.58
CA LYS A 179 19.90 -4.83 -13.50
C LYS A 179 19.83 -3.51 -14.26
N GLU A 180 18.64 -3.15 -14.76
CA GLU A 180 18.44 -1.89 -15.47
C GLU A 180 18.75 -0.68 -14.58
N GLU A 181 18.27 -0.67 -13.33
CA GLU A 181 18.57 0.38 -12.35
C GLU A 181 20.06 0.44 -11.99
N LEU A 182 20.75 -0.70 -11.86
CA LEU A 182 22.21 -0.72 -11.67
C LEU A 182 22.97 -0.10 -12.84
N GLU A 183 22.54 -0.34 -14.08
CA GLU A 183 23.16 0.28 -15.26
C GLU A 183 22.91 1.79 -15.33
N LYS A 184 21.76 2.27 -14.84
CA LYS A 184 21.50 3.72 -14.71
C LYS A 184 22.46 4.36 -13.71
N LEU A 185 22.63 3.76 -12.53
CA LEU A 185 23.55 4.24 -11.49
C LEU A 185 25.05 4.17 -11.87
N ARG A 186 25.42 3.47 -12.95
CA ARG A 186 26.79 3.48 -13.49
C ARG A 186 27.07 4.63 -14.46
N LYS A 187 26.02 5.23 -15.01
CA LYS A 187 26.10 6.28 -16.03
C LYS A 187 26.00 7.70 -15.45
N GLU A 188 25.56 7.81 -14.20
CA GLU A 188 25.57 9.04 -13.39
C GLU A 188 26.95 9.31 -12.79
#